data_AF-A0A5E4N6L9-F1
#
_entry.id   AF-A0A5E4N6L9-F1
#
_cell.length_a   1.000
_cell.length_b   1.000
_cell.length_c   1.000
_cell.angle_alpha   90.00
_cell.angle_beta   90.00
_cell.angle_gamma   90.00
#
_symmetry.space_group_name_H-M   'P 1'
#
loop_
_entity.id
_entity.type
_entity.pdbx_description
1 polymer ?
#
loop_
_entity_poly.entity_id
_entity_poly.type
_entity_poly.pdbx_seq_one_letter_code
_entity_poly.pdbx_strand_id
1 'polypeptide(L)'
;MVYELRGAVSEIIKVASNARRKICWASVGLCETKLVVKHEEVMGFKQDMHKIIDALLETWRDFNTSGEAKSLLIILCDSEIIVSLCSLSHMLSYSFPLSKFFQKNSIDLHAAANIMKDILNILSECRENVSTQFTEIYKSSESMAKTQKVDLKITRNYSRQTNRTNYPTNITVEYYKLT
;
A
#
# COMPACT_ATOMS: atom_id res chain seq x y z
N MET A 1 13.00 -22.16 -20.78
CA MET A 1 12.47 -20.77 -20.76
C MET A 1 10.96 -20.66 -20.67
N VAL A 2 10.13 -20.99 -21.68
CA VAL A 2 8.66 -20.83 -21.59
C VAL A 2 7.97 -21.82 -20.62
N TYR A 3 8.55 -23.01 -20.44
CA TYR A 3 8.02 -24.02 -19.50
C TYR A 3 8.36 -23.73 -18.03
N GLU A 4 9.49 -23.08 -17.75
CA GLU A 4 9.90 -22.70 -16.38
C GLU A 4 9.04 -21.55 -15.84
N LEU A 5 8.66 -20.60 -16.70
CA LEU A 5 7.75 -19.51 -16.33
C LEU A 5 6.32 -20.00 -16.06
N ARG A 6 5.86 -21.06 -16.75
CA ARG A 6 4.57 -21.71 -16.47
C ARG A 6 4.55 -22.43 -15.11
N GLY A 7 5.67 -23.01 -14.72
CA GLY A 7 5.86 -23.60 -13.38
C GLY A 7 5.72 -22.54 -12.29
N ALA A 8 6.42 -21.41 -12.45
CA ALA A 8 6.39 -20.29 -11.52
C ALA A 8 4.98 -19.68 -11.39
N VAL A 9 4.25 -19.49 -12.51
CA VAL A 9 2.89 -18.95 -12.46
C VAL A 9 1.90 -19.94 -11.83
N SER A 10 2.06 -21.25 -12.07
CA SER A 10 1.26 -22.28 -11.40
C SER A 10 1.52 -22.33 -9.90
N GLU A 11 2.76 -22.11 -9.47
CA GLU A 11 3.13 -21.98 -8.06
C GLU A 11 2.55 -20.70 -7.44
N ILE A 12 2.63 -19.55 -8.13
CA ILE A 12 2.04 -18.29 -7.66
C ILE A 12 0.51 -18.42 -7.51
N ILE A 13 -0.17 -19.05 -8.46
CA ILE A 13 -1.62 -19.30 -8.39
C ILE A 13 -1.95 -20.30 -7.27
N LYS A 14 -1.14 -21.34 -7.06
CA LYS A 14 -1.30 -22.27 -5.92
C LYS A 14 -1.06 -21.57 -4.58
N VAL A 15 -0.09 -20.66 -4.49
CA VAL A 15 0.18 -19.85 -3.30
C VAL A 15 -0.98 -18.90 -3.04
N ALA A 16 -1.53 -18.24 -4.06
CA ALA A 16 -2.68 -17.34 -3.95
C ALA A 16 -3.99 -18.07 -3.60
N SER A 17 -4.22 -19.27 -4.16
CA SER A 17 -5.41 -20.08 -3.86
C SER A 17 -5.32 -20.80 -2.51
N ASN A 18 -4.13 -21.21 -2.07
CA ASN A 18 -3.90 -21.60 -0.68
C ASN A 18 -4.01 -20.40 0.27
N ALA A 19 -3.58 -19.20 -0.13
CA ALA A 19 -3.81 -18.00 0.66
C ALA A 19 -5.30 -17.73 0.85
N ARG A 20 -6.15 -17.99 -0.15
CA ARG A 20 -7.62 -17.86 -0.08
C ARG A 20 -8.29 -18.87 0.88
N ARG A 21 -7.83 -20.13 0.94
CA ARG A 21 -8.31 -21.13 1.92
C ARG A 21 -7.67 -20.99 3.30
N LYS A 22 -6.58 -20.23 3.39
CA LYS A 22 -5.83 -19.93 4.60
C LYS A 22 -5.93 -18.44 4.95
N ILE A 23 -7.06 -17.80 4.65
CA ILE A 23 -7.53 -16.58 5.34
C ILE A 23 -8.01 -17.01 6.73
N CYS A 24 -7.10 -17.64 7.48
CA CYS A 24 -7.20 -17.79 8.91
C CYS A 24 -6.34 -16.64 9.44
N TRP A 25 -7.01 -15.53 9.71
CA TRP A 25 -6.55 -14.39 10.50
C TRP A 25 -6.18 -14.80 11.96
N ALA A 26 -6.05 -16.11 12.22
CA ALA A 26 -5.70 -16.71 13.51
C ALA A 26 -4.21 -17.09 13.64
N SER A 27 -3.30 -16.70 12.73
CA SER A 27 -1.85 -16.96 12.92
C SER A 27 -0.91 -15.91 12.31
N VAL A 28 -1.29 -14.63 12.29
CA VAL A 28 -0.29 -13.55 12.30
C VAL A 28 -0.54 -12.71 13.52
N GLY A 29 -0.24 -13.31 14.68
CA GLY A 29 0.05 -12.52 15.87
C GLY A 29 1.08 -11.45 15.49
N LEU A 30 1.04 -10.33 16.19
CA LEU A 30 2.03 -9.24 16.13
C LEU A 30 3.41 -9.76 16.58
N CYS A 31 3.99 -10.71 15.83
CA CYS A 31 5.32 -11.21 16.10
C CYS A 31 6.28 -10.12 15.65
N GLU A 32 7.02 -9.55 16.59
CA GLU A 32 7.97 -8.45 16.41
C GLU A 32 8.98 -8.72 15.29
N THR A 33 9.29 -9.99 14.99
CA THR A 33 10.20 -10.40 13.91
C THR A 33 9.64 -10.20 12.49
N LYS A 34 8.33 -10.02 12.33
CA LYS A 34 7.70 -9.82 11.00
C LYS A 34 7.36 -8.36 10.68
N LEU A 35 7.60 -7.43 11.61
CA LEU A 35 7.22 -6.03 11.40
C LEU A 35 8.06 -5.39 10.29
N VAL A 36 9.39 -5.59 10.27
CA VAL A 36 10.27 -5.11 9.19
C VAL A 36 9.87 -5.70 7.84
N VAL A 37 9.58 -7.00 7.79
CA VAL A 37 9.14 -7.68 6.57
C VAL A 37 7.88 -7.03 6.02
N LYS A 38 6.88 -6.71 6.85
CA LYS A 38 5.67 -6.01 6.42
C LYS A 38 5.94 -4.62 5.85
N HIS A 39 6.87 -3.87 6.44
CA HIS A 39 7.27 -2.56 5.89
C HIS A 39 7.90 -2.72 4.51
N GLU A 40 8.84 -3.66 4.37
CA GLU A 40 9.51 -3.96 3.10
C GLU A 40 8.52 -4.46 2.04
N GLU A 41 7.56 -5.30 2.42
CA GLU A 41 6.49 -5.78 1.53
C GLU A 41 5.62 -4.63 1.01
N VAL A 42 5.16 -3.71 1.87
CA VAL A 42 4.34 -2.58 1.44
C VAL A 42 5.13 -1.63 0.54
N MET A 43 6.37 -1.31 0.92
CA MET A 43 7.22 -0.42 0.13
C MET A 43 7.61 -1.06 -1.21
N GLY A 44 7.93 -2.36 -1.22
CA GLY A 44 8.22 -3.13 -2.42
C GLY A 44 7.01 -3.25 -3.33
N PHE A 45 5.83 -3.53 -2.77
CA PHE A 45 4.57 -3.56 -3.52
C PHE A 45 4.29 -2.23 -4.20
N LYS A 46 4.48 -1.10 -3.51
CA LYS A 46 4.37 0.25 -4.11
C LYS A 46 5.34 0.43 -5.28
N GLN A 47 6.59 0.02 -5.13
CA GLN A 47 7.62 0.15 -6.18
C GLN A 47 7.30 -0.71 -7.41
N ASP A 48 6.86 -1.94 -7.20
CA ASP A 48 6.58 -2.91 -8.26
C ASP A 48 5.15 -2.85 -8.80
N MET A 49 4.31 -1.96 -8.28
CA MET A 49 2.89 -1.85 -8.64
C MET A 49 2.67 -1.71 -10.15
N HIS A 50 3.54 -0.98 -10.86
CA HIS A 50 3.48 -0.85 -12.31
C HIS A 50 3.69 -2.18 -13.03
N LYS A 51 4.68 -2.99 -12.61
CA LYS A 51 4.96 -4.32 -13.17
C LYS A 51 3.79 -5.28 -12.94
N ILE A 52 3.16 -5.18 -11.76
CA ILE A 52 1.99 -5.98 -11.43
C ILE A 52 0.83 -5.61 -12.36
N ILE A 53 0.60 -4.32 -12.60
CA ILE A 53 -0.42 -3.85 -13.54
C ILE A 53 -0.14 -4.32 -14.97
N ASP A 54 1.11 -4.21 -15.44
CA ASP A 54 1.51 -4.68 -16.77
C ASP A 54 1.27 -6.19 -16.93
N ALA A 55 1.60 -6.98 -15.92
CA ALA A 55 1.33 -8.42 -15.92
C ALA A 55 -0.17 -8.74 -15.93
N LEU A 56 -1.00 -7.95 -15.25
CA LEU A 56 -2.45 -8.14 -15.24
C LEU A 56 -3.10 -7.79 -16.59
N LEU A 57 -2.50 -6.90 -17.36
CA LEU A 57 -2.94 -6.51 -18.71
C LEU A 57 -2.63 -7.57 -19.79
N GLU A 58 -1.81 -8.57 -19.49
CA GLU A 58 -1.52 -9.66 -20.43
C GLU A 58 -2.77 -10.48 -20.79
N THR A 59 -2.67 -11.28 -21.86
CA THR A 59 -3.78 -12.12 -22.32
C THR A 59 -3.88 -13.39 -21.50
N TRP A 60 -4.98 -13.52 -20.75
CA TRP A 60 -5.29 -14.70 -19.95
C TRP A 60 -6.12 -15.72 -20.75
N ARG A 61 -5.72 -16.99 -20.74
CA ARG A 61 -6.41 -18.06 -21.49
C ARG A 61 -7.66 -18.58 -20.80
N ASP A 62 -7.66 -18.56 -19.47
CA ASP A 62 -8.75 -19.04 -18.63
C ASP A 62 -9.71 -17.88 -18.33
N PHE A 63 -11.00 -18.12 -18.51
CA PHE A 63 -12.05 -17.12 -18.26
C PHE A 63 -12.10 -16.66 -16.80
N ASN A 64 -11.98 -17.59 -15.85
CA ASN A 64 -12.01 -17.28 -14.41
C ASN A 64 -10.78 -16.46 -14.03
N THR A 65 -9.59 -16.88 -14.47
CA THR A 65 -8.35 -16.13 -14.20
C THR A 65 -8.36 -14.76 -14.86
N SER A 66 -8.91 -14.63 -16.08
CA SER A 66 -9.10 -13.34 -16.75
C SER A 66 -10.01 -12.40 -15.95
N GLY A 67 -11.11 -12.92 -15.40
CA GLY A 67 -12.03 -12.15 -14.57
C GLY A 67 -11.39 -11.63 -13.28
N GLU A 68 -10.60 -12.49 -12.60
CA GLU A 68 -9.87 -12.11 -11.40
C GLU A 68 -8.78 -11.07 -11.69
N ALA A 69 -8.03 -11.24 -12.78
CA ALA A 69 -7.00 -10.29 -13.19
C ALA A 69 -7.59 -8.91 -13.49
N LYS A 70 -8.73 -8.87 -14.22
CA LYS A 70 -9.46 -7.62 -14.49
C LYS A 70 -9.98 -6.96 -13.20
N SER A 71 -10.50 -7.75 -12.27
CA SER A 71 -11.00 -7.22 -11.00
C SER A 71 -9.87 -6.60 -10.18
N LEU A 72 -8.72 -7.27 -10.13
CA LEU A 72 -7.54 -6.75 -9.44
C LEU A 72 -7.00 -5.49 -10.13
N LEU A 73 -6.95 -5.47 -11.47
CA LEU A 73 -6.55 -4.29 -12.25
C LEU A 73 -7.42 -3.07 -11.92
N ILE A 74 -8.75 -3.24 -11.85
CA ILE A 74 -9.68 -2.17 -11.48
C ILE A 74 -9.36 -1.62 -10.08
N ILE A 75 -9.11 -2.52 -9.12
CA ILE A 75 -8.78 -2.13 -7.74
C ILE A 75 -7.44 -1.38 -7.70
N LEU A 76 -6.39 -1.90 -8.34
CA LEU A 76 -5.06 -1.28 -8.32
C LEU A 76 -5.04 0.07 -9.04
N CYS A 77 -5.88 0.25 -10.06
CA CYS A 77 -6.02 1.54 -10.75
C CYS A 77 -7.01 2.48 -10.05
N ASP A 78 -7.57 2.11 -8.90
CA ASP A 78 -8.48 2.98 -8.18
C ASP A 78 -7.72 4.08 -7.44
N SER A 79 -8.22 5.32 -7.54
CA SER A 79 -7.58 6.49 -6.95
C SER A 79 -7.48 6.41 -5.42
N GLU A 80 -8.47 5.81 -4.74
CA GLU A 80 -8.43 5.59 -3.29
C GLU A 80 -7.33 4.59 -2.92
N ILE A 81 -7.14 3.53 -3.71
CA ILE A 81 -6.07 2.55 -3.49
C ILE A 81 -4.69 3.17 -3.71
N ILE A 82 -4.50 3.92 -4.79
CA ILE A 82 -3.22 4.58 -5.12
C ILE A 82 -2.82 5.57 -4.01
N VAL A 83 -3.74 6.45 -3.61
CA VAL A 83 -3.48 7.45 -2.57
C VAL A 83 -3.28 6.77 -1.22
N SER A 84 -4.11 5.79 -0.85
CA SER A 84 -3.97 5.05 0.41
C SER A 84 -2.64 4.31 0.51
N LEU A 85 -2.18 3.68 -0.57
CA LEU A 85 -0.89 3.00 -0.59
C LEU A 85 0.28 3.99 -0.44
N CYS A 86 0.20 5.15 -1.09
CA CYS A 86 1.22 6.19 -0.94
C CYS A 86 1.26 6.74 0.49
N SER A 87 0.10 7.04 1.07
CA SER A 87 -0.02 7.49 2.46
C SER A 87 0.50 6.44 3.45
N LEU A 88 0.11 5.17 3.28
CA LEU A 88 0.57 4.07 4.12
C LEU A 88 2.08 3.88 4.03
N SER A 89 2.63 3.84 2.81
CA SER A 89 4.07 3.72 2.60
C SER A 89 4.86 4.88 3.22
N HIS A 90 4.33 6.10 3.14
CA HIS A 90 4.94 7.28 3.76
C HIS A 90 4.95 7.15 5.29
N MET A 91 3.82 6.80 5.91
CA MET A 91 3.74 6.61 7.37
C MET A 91 4.67 5.49 7.86
N LEU A 92 4.70 4.36 7.16
CA LEU A 92 5.58 3.24 7.50
C LEU A 92 7.07 3.62 7.37
N SER A 93 7.43 4.55 6.49
CA SER A 93 8.83 4.97 6.33
C SER A 93 9.43 5.55 7.62
N TYR A 94 8.62 6.18 8.47
CA TYR A 94 9.05 6.72 9.76
C TYR A 94 9.28 5.63 10.81
N SER A 95 8.43 4.61 10.87
CA SER A 95 8.56 3.50 11.85
C SER A 95 9.54 2.41 11.41
N PHE A 96 9.97 2.43 10.15
CA PHE A 96 10.86 1.42 9.59
C PHE A 96 12.25 1.34 10.25
N PRO A 97 12.97 2.46 10.50
CA PRO A 97 14.28 2.43 11.13
C PRO A 97 14.23 1.84 12.53
N LEU A 98 13.20 2.18 13.30
CA LEU A 98 12.97 1.64 14.64
C LEU A 98 12.68 0.13 14.60
N SER A 99 11.86 -0.31 13.64
CA SER A 99 11.58 -1.74 13.44
C SER A 99 12.88 -2.50 13.12
N LYS A 100 13.75 -1.96 12.26
CA LYS A 100 15.07 -2.55 11.96
C LYS A 100 15.99 -2.54 13.17
N PHE A 101 15.92 -1.51 14.00
CA PHE A 101 16.72 -1.39 15.22
C PHE A 101 16.36 -2.49 16.23
N PHE A 102 15.07 -2.72 16.48
CA PHE A 102 14.60 -3.74 17.42
C PHE A 102 14.85 -5.18 16.96
N GLN A 103 15.09 -5.42 15.68
CA GLN A 103 15.39 -6.75 15.16
C GLN A 103 16.90 -7.10 15.16
N LYS A 104 17.77 -6.23 15.68
CA LYS A 104 19.20 -6.52 15.81
C LYS A 104 19.45 -7.56 16.92
N ASN A 105 20.47 -8.40 16.74
CA ASN A 105 20.87 -9.42 17.73
C ASN A 105 21.31 -8.82 19.08
N SER A 106 21.73 -7.56 19.09
CA SER A 106 21.99 -6.79 20.30
C SER A 106 21.29 -5.44 20.19
N ILE A 107 20.64 -5.03 21.28
CA ILE A 107 19.81 -3.82 21.33
C ILE A 107 20.41 -2.90 22.39
N ASP A 108 20.84 -1.71 21.98
CA ASP A 108 21.10 -0.61 22.90
C ASP A 108 19.78 0.12 23.17
N LEU A 109 19.24 -0.08 24.37
CA LEU A 109 17.97 0.51 24.79
C LEU A 109 18.03 2.05 24.86
N HIS A 110 19.19 2.63 25.16
CA HIS A 110 19.35 4.08 25.19
C HIS A 110 19.28 4.66 23.77
N ALA A 111 19.96 4.02 22.82
CA ALA A 111 19.86 4.38 21.40
C ALA A 111 18.44 4.18 20.85
N ALA A 112 17.76 3.07 21.21
CA ALA A 112 16.34 2.86 20.84
C ALA A 112 15.44 3.99 21.36
N ALA A 113 15.63 4.40 22.61
CA ALA A 113 14.85 5.48 23.22
C ALA A 113 15.01 6.81 22.49
N ASN A 114 16.22 7.11 22.01
CA ASN A 114 16.47 8.31 21.22
C ASN A 114 15.78 8.23 19.85
N ILE A 115 15.90 7.09 19.13
CA ILE A 115 15.21 6.89 17.85
C ILE A 115 13.69 7.04 18.01
N MET A 116 13.11 6.51 19.09
CA MET A 116 11.68 6.67 19.38
C MET A 116 11.30 8.14 19.59
N LYS A 117 12.10 8.91 20.34
CA LYS A 117 11.85 10.35 20.53
C LYS A 117 11.91 11.12 19.21
N ASP A 118 12.89 10.81 18.37
CA ASP A 118 13.03 11.44 17.05
C ASP A 118 11.82 11.15 16.16
N ILE A 119 11.35 9.91 16.13
CA ILE A 119 10.13 9.53 15.38
C ILE A 119 8.91 10.26 15.92
N LEU A 120 8.75 10.37 17.25
CA LEU A 120 7.64 11.11 17.84
C LEU A 120 7.67 12.59 17.45
N ASN A 121 8.85 13.21 17.43
CA ASN A 121 9.02 14.59 16.99
C ASN A 121 8.62 14.77 15.52
N ILE A 122 9.10 13.87 14.64
CA ILE A 122 8.73 13.87 13.21
C ILE A 122 7.22 13.73 13.04
N LEU A 123 6.58 12.81 13.77
CA LEU A 123 5.13 12.60 13.69
C LEU A 123 4.33 13.81 14.23
N SER A 124 4.86 14.52 15.23
CA SER A 124 4.27 15.78 15.71
C SER A 124 4.36 16.88 14.65
N GLU A 125 5.54 17.06 14.06
CA GLU A 125 5.76 18.01 12.97
C GLU A 125 4.87 17.70 11.76
N CYS A 126 4.68 16.41 11.44
CA CYS A 126 3.78 16.00 10.37
C CYS A 126 2.33 16.39 10.66
N ARG A 127 1.90 16.28 11.92
CA ARG A 127 0.55 16.64 12.35
C ARG A 127 0.32 18.15 12.28
N GLU A 128 1.31 18.93 12.71
CA GLU A 128 1.27 20.40 12.65
C GLU A 128 1.29 20.92 11.21
N ASN A 129 2.01 20.23 10.31
CA ASN A 129 2.19 20.62 8.91
C ASN A 129 1.41 19.71 7.93
N VAL A 130 0.26 19.19 8.34
CA VAL A 130 -0.49 18.16 7.60
C VAL A 130 -0.78 18.55 6.15
N SER A 131 -1.09 19.82 5.87
CA SER A 131 -1.38 20.30 4.52
C SER A 131 -0.16 20.16 3.59
N THR A 132 1.02 20.53 4.08
CA THR A 132 2.27 20.46 3.32
C THR A 132 2.68 19.00 3.12
N GLN A 133 2.66 18.21 4.19
CA GLN A 133 2.99 16.78 4.16
C GLN A 133 2.07 16.01 3.21
N PHE A 134 0.76 16.24 3.30
CA PHE A 134 -0.21 15.59 2.42
C PHE A 134 -0.02 15.99 0.95
N THR A 135 0.37 17.23 0.68
CA THR A 135 0.66 17.68 -0.69
C THR A 135 1.81 16.88 -1.31
N GLU A 136 2.84 16.54 -0.54
CA GLU A 136 3.96 15.70 -1.00
C GLU A 136 3.51 14.25 -1.26
N ILE A 137 2.72 13.68 -0.35
CA ILE A 137 2.11 12.35 -0.52
C ILE A 137 1.23 12.31 -1.78
N TYR A 138 0.44 13.37 -2.01
CA TYR A 138 -0.43 13.47 -3.16
C TYR A 138 0.37 13.57 -4.46
N LYS A 139 1.45 14.36 -4.51
CA LYS A 139 2.38 14.40 -5.65
C LYS A 139 3.01 13.03 -5.95
N SER A 140 3.40 12.27 -4.91
CA SER A 140 3.85 10.88 -5.10
C SER A 140 2.77 10.01 -5.72
N SER A 141 1.52 10.22 -5.32
CA SER A 141 0.36 9.49 -5.84
C SER A 141 0.09 9.84 -7.30
N GLU A 142 0.19 11.13 -7.66
CA GLU A 142 0.08 11.59 -9.06
C GLU A 142 1.18 11.01 -9.94
N SER A 143 2.43 10.96 -9.46
CA SER A 143 3.53 10.34 -10.20
C SER A 143 3.29 8.84 -10.44
N MET A 144 2.77 8.15 -9.44
CA MET A 144 2.42 6.73 -9.55
C MET A 144 1.27 6.51 -10.53
N ALA A 145 0.21 7.32 -10.44
CA ALA A 145 -0.94 7.25 -11.34
C ALA A 145 -0.55 7.56 -12.80
N LYS A 146 0.31 8.55 -13.03
CA LYS A 146 0.89 8.86 -14.36
C LYS A 146 1.64 7.67 -14.95
N THR A 147 2.46 6.99 -14.14
CA THR A 147 3.18 5.78 -14.56
C THR A 147 2.21 4.67 -15.00
N GLN A 148 1.07 4.57 -14.31
CA GLN A 148 0.01 3.59 -14.57
C GLN A 148 -0.98 4.04 -15.66
N LYS A 149 -0.82 5.25 -16.23
CA LYS A 149 -1.74 5.88 -17.18
C LYS A 149 -3.18 6.00 -16.61
N VAL A 150 -3.27 6.32 -15.32
CA VAL A 150 -4.52 6.54 -14.58
C VAL A 150 -4.59 8.00 -14.14
N ASP A 151 -5.78 8.60 -14.23
CA ASP A 151 -6.06 9.91 -13.66
C ASP A 151 -6.66 9.77 -12.26
N LEU A 152 -6.10 10.52 -11.30
CA LEU A 152 -6.65 10.60 -9.95
C LEU A 152 -7.96 11.39 -9.97
N LYS A 153 -9.04 10.77 -9.50
CA LYS A 153 -10.37 11.36 -9.46
C LYS A 153 -11.01 11.14 -8.10
N ILE A 154 -11.94 12.01 -7.74
CA ILE A 154 -12.79 11.81 -6.56
C ILE A 154 -13.60 10.52 -6.77
N THR A 155 -13.60 9.65 -5.77
CA THR A 155 -14.40 8.41 -5.82
C THR A 155 -15.89 8.74 -5.80
N ARG A 156 -16.72 7.77 -6.22
CA ARG A 156 -18.16 7.99 -6.29
C ARG A 156 -18.75 8.18 -4.89
N ASN A 157 -19.17 9.41 -4.58
CA ASN A 157 -19.97 9.71 -3.39
C ASN A 157 -21.45 9.41 -3.67
N TYR A 158 -22.15 8.79 -2.70
CA TYR A 158 -23.59 8.59 -2.78
C TYR A 158 -24.32 9.73 -2.05
N SER A 159 -25.49 10.11 -2.54
CA SER A 159 -26.30 11.19 -1.95
C SER A 159 -26.69 10.94 -0.49
N ARG A 160 -26.79 9.69 -0.07
CA ARG A 160 -27.05 9.27 1.31
C ARG A 160 -25.96 8.30 1.78
N GLN A 161 -24.93 8.82 2.44
CA GLN A 161 -23.96 8.02 3.21
C GLN A 161 -24.20 8.23 4.69
N THR A 162 -24.30 7.14 5.46
CA THR A 162 -24.49 7.17 6.92
C THR A 162 -23.18 7.01 7.69
N ASN A 163 -22.19 6.35 7.08
CA ASN A 163 -20.97 5.92 7.77
C ASN A 163 -19.74 6.76 7.43
N ARG A 164 -19.84 7.67 6.45
CA ARG A 164 -18.76 8.57 6.03
C ARG A 164 -19.32 9.91 5.59
N THR A 165 -18.59 10.97 5.91
CA THR A 165 -18.93 12.33 5.52
C THR A 165 -18.75 12.55 4.02
N ASN A 166 -19.73 13.16 3.38
CA ASN A 166 -19.61 13.66 2.01
C ASN A 166 -18.98 15.06 2.05
N TYR A 167 -17.67 15.15 1.80
CA TYR A 167 -16.98 16.43 1.76
C TYR A 167 -17.41 17.25 0.54
N PRO A 168 -17.83 18.52 0.71
CA PRO A 168 -18.30 19.38 -0.38
C PRO A 168 -17.12 20.01 -1.15
N THR A 169 -16.18 19.18 -1.61
CA THR A 169 -15.02 19.65 -2.37
C THR A 169 -14.99 19.00 -3.74
N ASN A 170 -14.70 19.82 -4.75
CA ASN A 170 -14.49 19.36 -6.13
C ASN A 170 -13.00 19.24 -6.47
N ILE A 171 -12.11 19.58 -5.52
CA ILE A 171 -10.66 19.49 -5.69
C ILE A 171 -10.22 18.13 -5.18
N THR A 172 -9.61 17.32 -6.05
CA THR A 172 -9.17 15.95 -5.76
C THR A 172 -8.20 15.88 -4.57
N VAL A 173 -7.20 16.77 -4.54
CA VAL A 173 -6.21 16.85 -3.46
C VAL A 173 -6.90 17.10 -2.11
N GLU A 174 -7.82 18.06 -2.08
CA GLU A 174 -8.54 18.43 -0.86
C GLU A 174 -9.47 17.31 -0.39
N TYR A 175 -10.12 16.62 -1.33
CA TYR A 175 -10.98 15.47 -1.04
C TYR A 175 -10.21 14.36 -0.30
N TYR A 176 -9.04 13.98 -0.82
CA TYR A 176 -8.24 12.92 -0.22
C TYR A 176 -7.50 13.34 1.05
N LYS A 177 -7.28 14.65 1.26
CA LYS A 177 -6.74 15.17 2.52
C LYS A 177 -7.73 15.03 3.68
N LEU A 178 -9.03 15.17 3.38
CA LEU A 178 -10.12 15.12 4.37
C LEU A 178 -10.65 13.70 4.61
N THR A 179 -10.39 12.80 3.67
CA THR A 179 -10.81 11.39 3.69
C THR A 179 -9.95 10.57 4.63
#